data_AF-A0A752ISW3-F1
#
_entry.id   AF-A0A752ISW3-F1
#
_cell.length_a   1.000
_cell.length_b   1.000
_cell.length_c   1.000
_cell.angle_alpha   90.00
_cell.angle_beta   90.00
_cell.angle_gamma   90.00
#
_symmetry.space_group_name_H-M   'P 1'
#
loop_
_entity.id
_entity.type
_entity.pdbx_description
1 polymer ?
#
loop_
_entity_poly.entity_id
_entity_poly.type
_entity_poly.pdbx_seq_one_letter_code
_entity_poly.pdbx_strand_id
1 'polypeptide(L)'
;MNNLYELKHFAKGDRIHVQAQQIWLILVSHIESSKLSNPRPRWVQPITYSEVASRMKREEPNAGLFLSRQLGILGNLCLENGLPPINCIVVNKSTRVPGSEVVLTGDDSLDDDQKAVFSYDWFSVRVPTTGMLRSVWEDRASWK
;
A
#
# COMPACT_ATOMS: atom_id res chain seq x y z
N MET A 1 -20.89 -16.48 25.88
CA MET A 1 -19.47 -16.21 26.21
C MET A 1 -18.93 -15.28 25.15
N ASN A 2 -18.58 -14.03 25.48
CA ASN A 2 -17.79 -13.20 24.58
C ASN A 2 -16.41 -13.82 24.48
N ASN A 3 -16.02 -14.24 23.28
CA ASN A 3 -14.73 -14.87 23.07
C ASN A 3 -13.66 -13.77 23.09
N LEU A 4 -12.78 -13.78 24.11
CA LEU A 4 -11.77 -12.72 24.32
C LEU A 4 -10.73 -12.64 23.19
N TYR A 5 -10.69 -13.65 22.30
CA TYR A 5 -9.66 -13.82 21.26
C TYR A 5 -10.24 -14.00 19.86
N GLU A 6 -11.37 -13.34 19.56
CA GLU A 6 -11.97 -13.42 18.22
C GLU A 6 -11.08 -12.72 17.17
N LEU A 7 -10.67 -13.48 16.14
CA LEU A 7 -9.95 -12.95 15.00
C LEU A 7 -10.90 -12.26 14.04
N LYS A 8 -10.54 -11.05 13.62
CA LYS A 8 -11.28 -10.30 12.60
C LYS A 8 -10.75 -10.65 11.21
N HIS A 9 -11.66 -10.89 10.28
CA HIS A 9 -11.35 -11.15 8.89
C HIS A 9 -11.68 -9.92 8.03
N PHE A 10 -10.88 -9.70 6.99
CA PHE A 10 -11.20 -8.69 5.97
C PHE A 10 -12.40 -9.14 5.15
N ALA A 11 -13.28 -8.19 4.85
CA ALA A 11 -14.50 -8.43 4.10
C ALA A 11 -14.78 -7.33 3.06
N LYS A 12 -15.59 -7.68 2.06
CA LYS A 12 -16.12 -6.70 1.12
C LYS A 12 -16.96 -5.67 1.89
N GLY A 13 -16.78 -4.39 1.57
CA GLY A 13 -17.49 -3.29 2.24
C GLY A 13 -16.82 -2.77 3.51
N ASP A 14 -15.67 -3.32 3.91
CA ASP A 14 -14.88 -2.81 5.03
C ASP A 14 -14.61 -1.31 4.93
N ARG A 15 -14.42 -0.64 6.07
CA ARG A 15 -14.07 0.79 6.06
C ARG A 15 -12.74 1.02 5.35
N ILE A 16 -12.56 2.20 4.77
CA ILE A 16 -11.41 2.52 3.91
C ILE A 16 -10.05 2.32 4.60
N HIS A 17 -9.94 2.64 5.90
CA HIS A 17 -8.74 2.43 6.70
C HIS A 17 -8.49 0.95 7.04
N VAL A 18 -9.53 0.12 7.10
CA VAL A 18 -9.39 -1.34 7.24
C VAL A 18 -8.88 -1.94 5.93
N GLN A 19 -9.42 -1.48 4.80
CA GLN A 19 -8.93 -1.86 3.47
C GLN A 19 -7.46 -1.43 3.27
N ALA A 20 -7.06 -0.24 3.75
CA ALA A 20 -5.68 0.20 3.72
C ALA A 20 -4.76 -0.76 4.50
N GLN A 21 -5.20 -1.26 5.66
CA GLN A 21 -4.44 -2.27 6.42
C GLN A 21 -4.28 -3.58 5.64
N GLN A 22 -5.33 -4.03 4.95
CA GLN A 22 -5.24 -5.19 4.06
C GLN A 22 -4.23 -4.97 2.94
N ILE A 23 -4.24 -3.79 2.31
CA ILE A 23 -3.30 -3.42 1.26
C ILE A 23 -1.87 -3.37 1.80
N TRP A 24 -1.64 -2.82 3.01
CA TRP A 24 -0.31 -2.84 3.65
C TRP A 24 0.26 -4.26 3.70
N LEU A 25 -0.53 -5.22 4.19
CA LEU A 25 -0.11 -6.64 4.24
C LEU A 25 0.23 -7.18 2.86
N ILE A 26 -0.58 -6.86 1.85
CA ILE A 26 -0.36 -7.27 0.45
C ILE A 26 0.95 -6.69 -0.10
N LEU A 27 1.20 -5.39 0.10
CA LEU A 27 2.37 -4.70 -0.43
C LEU A 27 3.65 -5.21 0.24
N VAL A 28 3.68 -5.28 1.58
CA VAL A 28 4.83 -5.82 2.32
C VAL A 28 5.12 -7.26 1.90
N SER A 29 4.10 -8.11 1.81
CA SER A 29 4.28 -9.50 1.35
C SER A 29 4.86 -9.56 -0.06
N HIS A 30 4.38 -8.71 -0.97
CA HIS A 30 4.87 -8.65 -2.36
C HIS A 30 6.33 -8.18 -2.43
N ILE A 31 6.67 -7.12 -1.71
CA ILE A 31 8.02 -6.57 -1.65
C ILE A 31 9.00 -7.62 -1.14
N GLU A 32 8.76 -8.19 0.04
CA GLU A 32 9.70 -9.13 0.66
C GLU A 32 9.79 -10.45 -0.09
N SER A 33 8.69 -10.96 -0.64
CA SER A 33 8.72 -12.17 -1.49
C SER A 33 9.51 -11.93 -2.78
N SER A 34 9.44 -10.72 -3.34
CA SER A 34 10.21 -10.36 -4.53
C SER A 34 11.72 -10.29 -4.23
N LYS A 35 12.10 -9.75 -3.06
CA LYS A 35 13.52 -9.74 -2.63
C LYS A 35 14.07 -11.15 -2.42
N LEU A 36 13.28 -12.04 -1.81
CA LEU A 36 13.68 -13.44 -1.61
C LEU A 36 13.87 -14.17 -2.94
N SER A 37 12.95 -13.95 -3.89
CA SER A 37 12.99 -14.61 -5.19
C SER A 37 14.06 -14.04 -6.13
N ASN A 38 14.47 -12.78 -5.90
CA ASN A 38 15.50 -12.10 -6.67
C ASN A 38 16.31 -11.14 -5.76
N PRO A 39 17.34 -11.64 -5.05
CA PRO A 39 18.10 -10.85 -4.07
C PRO A 39 18.92 -9.69 -4.65
N ARG A 40 19.15 -9.68 -5.98
CA ARG A 40 19.85 -8.62 -6.70
C ARG A 40 19.03 -8.19 -7.91
N PRO A 41 17.87 -7.55 -7.68
CA PRO A 41 17.00 -7.18 -8.77
C PRO A 41 17.67 -6.07 -9.59
N ARG A 42 17.79 -6.27 -10.91
CA ARG A 42 18.24 -5.19 -11.81
C ARG A 42 17.24 -4.04 -11.87
N TRP A 43 15.98 -4.31 -11.56
CA TRP A 43 14.85 -3.37 -11.62
C TRP A 43 13.85 -3.70 -10.52
N VAL A 44 13.17 -2.67 -10.01
CA VAL A 44 12.04 -2.82 -9.06
C VAL A 44 10.93 -3.66 -9.68
N GLN A 45 10.23 -4.45 -8.85
CA GLN A 45 9.14 -5.33 -9.28
C GLN A 45 7.79 -4.78 -8.82
N PRO A 46 7.23 -3.74 -9.48
CA PRO A 46 5.98 -3.13 -9.05
C PRO A 46 4.80 -4.08 -9.23
N ILE A 47 3.76 -3.86 -8.43
CA ILE A 47 2.49 -4.60 -8.47
C ILE A 47 1.43 -3.74 -9.15
N THR A 48 0.53 -4.34 -9.93
CA THR A 48 -0.52 -3.57 -10.61
C THR A 48 -1.73 -3.32 -9.71
N TYR A 49 -2.49 -2.24 -9.97
CA TYR A 49 -3.77 -2.00 -9.29
C TYR A 49 -4.73 -3.20 -9.37
N SER A 50 -4.79 -3.88 -10.52
CA SER A 50 -5.58 -5.10 -10.71
C SER A 50 -5.11 -6.27 -9.84
N GLU A 51 -3.80 -6.40 -9.65
CA GLU A 51 -3.20 -7.45 -8.81
C GLU A 51 -3.43 -7.20 -7.33
N VAL A 52 -3.41 -5.94 -6.89
CA VAL A 52 -3.79 -5.56 -5.51
C VAL A 52 -5.28 -5.87 -5.30
N ALA A 53 -6.16 -5.42 -6.20
CA ALA A 53 -7.60 -5.68 -6.11
C ALA A 53 -7.94 -7.19 -6.09
N SER A 54 -7.28 -7.97 -6.94
CA SER A 54 -7.44 -9.43 -6.98
C SER A 54 -7.03 -10.08 -5.66
N ARG A 55 -5.91 -9.66 -5.05
CA ARG A 55 -5.46 -10.15 -3.73
C ARG A 55 -6.40 -9.73 -2.60
N MET A 56 -7.08 -8.59 -2.75
CA MET A 56 -8.16 -8.16 -1.84
C MET A 56 -9.47 -8.92 -2.05
N LYS A 57 -9.53 -9.89 -2.98
CA LYS A 57 -10.76 -10.61 -3.39
C LYS A 57 -11.85 -9.67 -3.90
N ARG A 58 -11.44 -8.60 -4.60
CA ARG A 58 -12.35 -7.71 -5.33
C ARG A 58 -12.36 -8.09 -6.79
N GLU A 59 -13.45 -8.72 -7.21
CA GLU A 59 -13.64 -9.21 -8.58
C GLU A 59 -14.52 -8.28 -9.41
N GLU A 60 -14.94 -7.13 -8.87
CA GLU A 60 -15.71 -6.16 -9.65
C GLU A 60 -14.88 -5.57 -10.80
N PRO A 61 -15.48 -5.37 -11.99
CA PRO A 61 -14.88 -4.54 -13.03
C PRO A 61 -14.50 -3.18 -12.44
N ASN A 62 -13.27 -2.72 -12.70
CA ASN A 62 -12.72 -1.45 -12.21
C ASN A 62 -12.40 -1.38 -10.71
N ALA A 63 -12.35 -2.49 -9.98
CA ALA A 63 -11.96 -2.49 -8.55
C ALA A 63 -10.63 -1.76 -8.27
N GLY A 64 -9.69 -1.77 -9.22
CA GLY A 64 -8.43 -1.05 -9.13
C GLY A 64 -8.56 0.48 -9.11
N LEU A 65 -9.59 1.06 -9.73
CA LEU A 65 -9.82 2.51 -9.73
C LEU A 65 -10.21 3.04 -8.35
N PHE A 66 -10.75 2.17 -7.49
CA PHE A 66 -11.22 2.53 -6.16
C PHE A 66 -10.17 2.35 -5.07
N LEU A 67 -8.90 2.15 -5.44
CA LEU A 67 -7.79 1.94 -4.50
C LEU A 67 -7.01 3.22 -4.17
N SER A 68 -7.21 4.30 -4.93
CA SER A 68 -6.41 5.54 -4.82
C SER A 68 -6.41 6.13 -3.41
N ARG A 69 -7.57 6.15 -2.76
CA ARG A 69 -7.72 6.72 -1.41
C ARG A 69 -6.99 5.88 -0.35
N GLN A 70 -7.11 4.56 -0.43
CA GLN A 70 -6.48 3.61 0.48
C GLN A 70 -4.96 3.67 0.33
N LEU A 71 -4.48 3.73 -0.91
CA LEU A 71 -3.06 3.88 -1.23
C LEU A 71 -2.53 5.24 -0.77
N GLY A 72 -3.32 6.30 -0.91
CA GLY A 72 -2.99 7.62 -0.37
C GLY A 72 -2.82 7.63 1.15
N ILE A 73 -3.66 6.88 1.90
CA ILE A 73 -3.48 6.70 3.35
C ILE A 73 -2.11 6.08 3.64
N LEU A 74 -1.73 5.02 2.93
CA LEU A 74 -0.45 4.35 3.16
C LEU A 74 0.75 5.22 2.78
N GLY A 75 0.67 5.94 1.66
CA GLY A 75 1.73 6.85 1.24
C GLY A 75 2.00 7.96 2.26
N ASN A 76 0.94 8.63 2.73
CA ASN A 76 1.09 9.70 3.73
C ASN A 76 1.56 9.16 5.08
N LEU A 77 1.03 8.01 5.52
CA LEU A 77 1.53 7.35 6.73
C LEU A 77 3.04 7.10 6.63
N CYS A 78 3.53 6.62 5.48
CA CYS A 78 4.96 6.42 5.27
C CYS A 78 5.73 7.74 5.37
N LEU A 79 5.32 8.77 4.63
CA LEU A 79 6.02 10.07 4.62
C LEU A 79 6.06 10.73 6.01
N GLU A 80 4.95 10.73 6.74
CA GLU A 80 4.86 11.28 8.11
C GLU A 80 5.81 10.57 9.09
N ASN A 81 6.17 9.32 8.79
CA ASN A 81 7.08 8.51 9.61
C ASN A 81 8.50 8.42 9.02
N GLY A 82 8.82 9.22 8.00
CA GLY A 82 10.14 9.20 7.35
C GLY A 82 10.45 7.89 6.62
N LEU A 83 9.42 7.14 6.24
CA LEU A 83 9.52 5.89 5.50
C LEU A 83 9.35 6.15 3.99
N PRO A 84 9.95 5.31 3.12
CA PRO A 84 9.70 5.42 1.70
C PRO A 84 8.22 5.14 1.37
N PRO A 85 7.60 5.89 0.45
CA PRO A 85 6.17 5.83 0.20
C PRO A 85 5.75 4.50 -0.43
N ILE A 86 5.26 3.56 0.37
CA ILE A 86 5.01 2.17 -0.06
C ILE A 86 4.02 2.07 -1.23
N ASN A 87 3.13 3.04 -1.41
CA ASN A 87 2.15 3.06 -2.49
C ASN A 87 2.78 3.33 -3.87
N CYS A 88 4.01 3.83 -3.96
CA CYS A 88 4.67 4.15 -5.23
C CYS A 88 4.98 2.91 -6.09
N ILE A 89 4.98 1.71 -5.51
CA ILE A 89 5.17 0.46 -6.25
C ILE A 89 3.89 -0.03 -6.93
N VAL A 90 2.75 0.63 -6.70
CA VAL A 90 1.47 0.24 -7.32
C VAL A 90 1.31 1.00 -8.63
N VAL A 91 1.32 0.25 -9.74
CA VAL A 91 1.37 0.83 -11.09
C VAL A 91 0.18 0.44 -11.96
N ASN A 92 -0.06 1.22 -13.01
CA ASN A 92 -0.97 0.82 -14.07
C ASN A 92 -0.37 -0.36 -14.87
N LYS A 93 -1.21 -1.33 -15.24
CA LYS A 93 -0.77 -2.53 -15.99
C LYS A 93 -0.19 -2.19 -17.37
N SER A 94 -0.79 -1.22 -18.07
CA SER A 94 -0.41 -0.85 -19.44
C SER A 94 0.74 0.14 -19.46
N THR A 95 0.68 1.21 -18.66
CA THR A 95 1.70 2.27 -18.70
C THR A 95 2.91 1.98 -17.82
N ARG A 96 2.79 1.06 -16.85
CA ARG A 96 3.83 0.74 -15.84
C ARG A 96 4.23 1.93 -14.94
N VAL A 97 3.47 3.02 -15.01
CA VAL A 97 3.64 4.21 -14.16
C VAL A 97 2.52 4.21 -13.09
N PRO A 98 2.78 4.69 -11.87
CA PRO A 98 1.73 4.94 -10.89
C PRO A 98 0.70 5.96 -11.40
N GLY A 99 -0.50 5.95 -10.83
CA GLY A 99 -1.49 6.99 -11.09
C GLY A 99 -1.04 8.36 -10.55
N SER A 100 -1.63 9.44 -11.06
CA SER A 100 -1.37 10.83 -10.62
C SER A 100 -1.54 11.06 -9.12
N GLU A 101 -2.40 10.25 -8.49
CA GLU A 101 -2.75 10.33 -7.07
C GLU A 101 -1.72 9.64 -6.15
N VAL A 102 -0.63 9.11 -6.69
CA VAL A 102 0.41 8.44 -5.91
C VAL A 102 1.22 9.47 -5.16
N VAL A 103 1.42 9.16 -3.88
CA VAL A 103 2.25 9.96 -2.98
C VAL A 103 3.70 9.62 -3.25
N LEU A 104 4.50 10.65 -3.52
CA LEU A 104 5.94 10.58 -3.76
C LEU A 104 6.65 11.51 -2.79
N THR A 105 7.96 11.32 -2.60
CA THR A 105 8.77 12.26 -1.81
C THR A 105 9.01 13.59 -2.55
N GLY A 106 8.89 13.61 -3.87
CA GLY A 106 8.92 14.81 -4.73
C GLY A 106 8.48 14.53 -6.17
N ASP A 107 8.44 15.57 -7.01
CA ASP A 107 7.84 15.50 -8.36
C ASP A 107 8.58 14.57 -9.35
N ASP A 108 9.88 14.34 -9.15
CA ASP A 108 10.73 13.46 -9.98
C ASP A 108 11.35 12.29 -9.19
N SER A 109 10.80 11.93 -8.02
CA SER A 109 11.41 10.95 -7.11
C SER A 109 10.99 9.50 -7.35
N LEU A 110 10.21 9.20 -8.39
CA LEU A 110 9.57 7.88 -8.52
C LEU A 110 10.56 6.70 -8.50
N ASP A 111 11.63 6.76 -9.30
CA ASP A 111 12.60 5.68 -9.39
C ASP A 111 13.37 5.51 -8.06
N ASP A 112 13.74 6.62 -7.43
CA ASP A 112 14.41 6.63 -6.13
C ASP A 112 13.50 6.13 -5.00
N ASP A 113 12.23 6.55 -4.98
CA ASP A 113 11.24 6.09 -4.02
C ASP A 113 10.99 4.59 -4.16
N GLN A 114 10.84 4.08 -5.40
CA GLN A 114 10.66 2.65 -5.61
C GLN A 114 11.90 1.86 -5.17
N LYS A 115 13.11 2.33 -5.49
CA LYS A 115 14.35 1.72 -5.00
C LYS A 115 14.44 1.74 -3.48
N ALA A 116 14.07 2.85 -2.84
CA ALA A 116 14.05 2.97 -1.38
C ALA A 116 13.05 2.00 -0.75
N VAL A 117 11.84 1.87 -1.30
CA VAL A 117 10.85 0.88 -0.88
C VAL A 117 11.43 -0.54 -0.94
N PHE A 118 12.08 -0.92 -2.04
CA PHE A 118 12.68 -2.27 -2.17
C PHE A 118 13.97 -2.46 -1.35
N SER A 119 14.62 -1.39 -0.89
CA SER A 119 15.82 -1.47 -0.05
C SER A 119 15.50 -1.50 1.44
N TYR A 120 14.34 -0.97 1.84
CA TYR A 120 13.92 -0.87 3.22
C TYR A 120 13.51 -2.22 3.82
N ASP A 121 13.85 -2.49 5.09
CA ASP A 121 13.44 -3.69 5.82
C ASP A 121 12.00 -3.55 6.35
N TRP A 122 11.02 -4.02 5.60
CA TRP A 122 9.60 -3.88 5.99
C TRP A 122 9.20 -4.79 7.15
N PHE A 123 9.95 -5.85 7.44
CA PHE A 123 9.67 -6.69 8.60
C PHE A 123 10.13 -6.07 9.92
N SER A 124 10.94 -5.00 9.87
CA SER A 124 11.21 -4.16 11.04
C SER A 124 10.01 -3.31 11.48
N VAL A 125 9.01 -3.12 10.62
CA VAL A 125 7.84 -2.25 10.88
C VAL A 125 6.62 -3.10 11.23
N ARG A 126 6.00 -2.80 12.37
CA ARG A 126 4.73 -3.43 12.76
C ARG A 126 3.61 -3.00 11.83
N VAL A 127 2.66 -3.90 11.59
CA VAL A 127 1.45 -3.60 10.82
C VAL A 127 0.72 -2.41 11.46
N PRO A 128 0.47 -1.32 10.71
CA PRO A 128 -0.29 -0.18 11.21
C PRO A 128 -1.66 -0.60 11.71
N THR A 129 -2.10 -0.04 12.83
CA THR A 129 -3.44 -0.33 13.34
C THR A 129 -4.50 0.36 12.49
N THR A 130 -5.71 -0.20 12.46
CA THR A 130 -6.85 0.44 11.78
C THR A 130 -7.17 1.82 12.34
N GLY A 131 -6.92 2.06 13.64
CA GLY A 131 -7.06 3.36 14.28
C GLY A 131 -6.05 4.38 13.78
N MET A 132 -4.76 4.01 13.66
CA MET A 132 -3.73 4.86 13.08
C MET A 132 -4.06 5.24 11.62
N LEU A 133 -4.45 4.26 10.81
CA LEU A 133 -4.86 4.48 9.42
C LEU A 133 -6.13 5.34 9.30
N ARG A 134 -7.02 5.27 10.30
CA ARG A 134 -8.19 6.12 10.38
C ARG A 134 -7.80 7.57 10.68
N SER A 135 -6.86 7.81 11.60
CA SER A 135 -6.37 9.16 11.90
C SER A 135 -5.77 9.82 10.66
N VAL A 136 -4.92 9.11 9.92
CA VAL A 136 -4.37 9.59 8.64
C VAL A 136 -5.49 9.90 7.63
N TRP A 137 -6.52 9.04 7.54
CA TRP A 137 -7.67 9.29 6.67
C TRP A 137 -8.53 10.50 7.09
N GLU A 138 -8.64 10.78 8.39
CA GLU A 138 -9.44 11.90 8.89
C GLU A 138 -8.67 13.22 8.83
N ASP A 139 -7.34 13.19 8.97
CA ASP A 139 -6.49 14.36 8.85
C ASP A 139 -6.37 14.88 7.40
N ARG A 140 -6.83 14.10 6.41
CA ARG A 140 -6.82 14.43 4.97
C ARG A 140 -7.37 15.81 4.58
N ALA A 141 -8.19 16.43 5.43
CA ALA A 141 -8.66 17.80 5.23
C ALA A 141 -7.50 18.84 5.23
N SER A 142 -6.32 18.47 5.75
CA SER A 142 -5.10 19.26 5.72
C SER A 142 -4.25 19.04 4.45
N TRP A 143 -4.55 18.00 3.65
CA TRP A 143 -3.79 17.65 2.44
C TRP A 143 -4.27 18.53 1.27
N LYS A 144 -3.74 19.76 1.21
CA LYS A 144 -3.90 20.68 0.08
C LYS A 144 -2.91 20.37 -1.02
#